data_AF-A0A9W9YTH7-F1
#
_entry.id   AF-A0A9W9YTH7-F1
#
_cell.length_a   1.000
_cell.length_b   1.000
_cell.length_c   1.000
_cell.angle_alpha   90.00
_cell.angle_beta   90.00
_cell.angle_gamma   90.00
#
_symmetry.space_group_name_H-M   'P 1'
#
loop_
_entity.id
_entity.type
_entity.pdbx_description
1 polymer ?
#
loop_
_entity_poly.entity_id
_entity_poly.type
_entity_poly.pdbx_seq_one_letter_code
_entity_poly.pdbx_strand_id
1 'polypeptide(L)'
;MADLTPTLLGQALESKTSNTQDGVHLVQCFVSIVLGIQSGQIADAINNLQERMQGRFEDVMMKDRSKWLKGLRWKLLIFLIIVGMVSAVLYEFLAPGTWYQYQLCKRGSIKDHTASFAFTSHDYQNPTINGIEFTWQRVKKILDLDGCEPYNAEGVHYYLNLDRCAYGERIVLDHIPQIRGPQVFAINSTCSGVFYLNKNKWSPYTSAEHITCKPTYI
;
A
#
# COMPACT_ATOMS: atom_id res chain seq x y z
N MET A 1 -36.66 -35.28 -72.47
CA MET A 1 -35.95 -35.01 -71.20
C MET A 1 -36.41 -36.08 -70.22
N ALA A 2 -35.60 -36.98 -69.66
CA ALA A 2 -34.20 -37.31 -69.84
C ALA A 2 -34.11 -38.85 -69.87
N ASP A 3 -33.22 -39.33 -70.74
CA ASP A 3 -32.90 -40.73 -70.97
C ASP A 3 -32.16 -41.28 -69.75
N LEU A 4 -32.70 -42.30 -69.09
CA LEU A 4 -32.10 -42.93 -67.91
C LEU A 4 -31.18 -44.04 -68.39
N THR A 5 -29.88 -43.75 -68.52
CA THR A 5 -28.87 -44.77 -68.76
C THR A 5 -28.55 -45.51 -67.45
N PRO A 6 -28.70 -46.84 -67.36
CA PRO A 6 -28.22 -47.59 -66.22
C PRO A 6 -26.69 -47.73 -66.27
N THR A 7 -26.00 -47.12 -65.30
CA THR A 7 -24.56 -47.30 -65.10
C THR A 7 -24.31 -48.61 -64.35
N LEU A 8 -23.70 -49.58 -65.03
CA LEU A 8 -23.41 -50.89 -64.47
C LEU A 8 -22.14 -50.81 -63.60
N LEU A 9 -22.31 -50.85 -62.26
CA LEU A 9 -21.21 -50.89 -61.30
C LEU A 9 -20.79 -52.35 -61.06
N GLY A 10 -19.49 -52.64 -61.22
CA GLY A 10 -18.94 -54.00 -61.18
C GLY A 10 -19.32 -54.80 -59.93
N GLN A 11 -19.69 -56.07 -60.14
CA GLN A 11 -19.96 -57.04 -59.08
C GLN A 11 -18.70 -57.90 -58.85
N ALA A 12 -18.29 -58.06 -57.59
CA ALA A 12 -17.39 -59.11 -57.18
C ALA A 12 -18.21 -60.20 -56.47
N LEU A 13 -18.31 -61.37 -57.09
CA LEU A 13 -18.98 -62.55 -56.54
C LEU A 13 -17.92 -63.44 -55.90
N GLU A 14 -18.07 -63.72 -54.61
CA GLU A 14 -17.27 -64.73 -53.93
C GLU A 14 -17.83 -66.12 -54.28
N SER A 15 -17.03 -66.99 -54.89
CA SER A 15 -17.50 -68.30 -55.34
C SER A 15 -17.48 -69.32 -54.19
N LYS A 16 -18.61 -69.99 -53.95
CA LYS A 16 -18.68 -71.21 -53.16
C LYS A 16 -18.92 -72.39 -54.10
N THR A 17 -18.08 -73.43 -54.00
CA THR A 17 -18.17 -74.64 -54.82
C THR A 17 -19.34 -75.53 -54.40
N SER A 18 -20.05 -76.05 -55.41
CA SER A 18 -21.34 -76.75 -55.33
C SER A 18 -21.23 -78.23 -54.92
N ASN A 19 -22.34 -78.84 -54.48
CA ASN A 19 -22.52 -80.27 -54.71
C ASN A 19 -23.98 -80.78 -54.85
N THR A 20 -24.90 -80.01 -55.43
CA THR A 20 -26.23 -80.49 -55.90
C THR A 20 -26.89 -79.44 -56.78
N GLN A 21 -27.52 -79.86 -57.88
CA GLN A 21 -27.89 -79.01 -59.03
C GLN A 21 -29.31 -78.39 -58.97
N ASP A 22 -30.00 -78.41 -57.82
CA ASP A 22 -31.38 -77.89 -57.71
C ASP A 22 -31.63 -77.17 -56.38
N GLY A 23 -30.97 -76.01 -56.19
CA GLY A 23 -31.22 -75.15 -55.03
C GLY A 23 -30.87 -73.70 -55.32
N VAL A 24 -31.89 -72.85 -55.49
CA VAL A 24 -31.71 -71.39 -55.63
C VAL A 24 -31.34 -70.81 -54.26
N HIS A 25 -30.08 -70.39 -54.09
CA HIS A 25 -29.61 -69.69 -52.89
C HIS A 25 -29.60 -68.18 -53.12
N LEU A 26 -30.20 -67.43 -52.20
CA LEU A 26 -30.24 -65.96 -52.21
C LEU A 26 -28.84 -65.40 -51.90
N VAL A 27 -28.18 -64.76 -52.88
CA VAL A 27 -26.89 -64.08 -52.68
C VAL A 27 -27.15 -62.70 -52.07
N GLN A 28 -26.71 -62.49 -50.84
CA GLN A 28 -26.80 -61.19 -50.16
C GLN A 28 -25.70 -60.23 -50.67
N CYS A 29 -26.05 -59.35 -51.60
CA CYS A 29 -25.20 -58.25 -52.06
C CYS A 29 -25.87 -56.90 -51.74
N PHE A 30 -25.71 -56.39 -50.50
CA PHE A 30 -26.28 -55.09 -50.12
C PHE A 30 -25.54 -54.38 -48.97
N VAL A 31 -24.20 -54.43 -48.87
CA VAL A 31 -23.49 -53.84 -47.70
C VAL A 31 -22.16 -53.17 -48.04
N SER A 32 -22.09 -52.29 -49.04
CA SER A 32 -20.88 -51.45 -49.21
C SER A 32 -21.15 -50.03 -49.69
N ILE A 33 -22.11 -49.83 -50.59
CA ILE A 33 -22.41 -48.50 -51.15
C ILE A 33 -23.10 -47.59 -50.12
N VAL A 34 -23.95 -48.14 -49.24
CA VAL A 34 -24.68 -47.34 -48.23
C VAL A 34 -23.72 -46.79 -47.16
N LEU A 35 -22.67 -47.53 -46.79
CA LEU A 35 -21.68 -47.11 -45.79
C LEU A 35 -20.75 -45.99 -46.30
N GLY A 36 -20.41 -45.98 -47.59
CA GLY A 36 -19.56 -44.94 -48.20
C GLY A 36 -20.25 -43.59 -48.38
N ILE A 37 -21.56 -43.58 -48.64
CA ILE A 37 -22.34 -42.34 -48.78
C ILE A 37 -22.63 -41.74 -47.39
N GLN A 38 -22.87 -42.58 -46.37
CA GLN A 38 -23.05 -42.13 -45.00
C GLN A 38 -21.73 -41.63 -44.38
N SER A 39 -20.59 -42.27 -44.65
CA SER A 39 -19.31 -41.89 -44.02
C SER A 39 -18.81 -40.50 -44.42
N GLY A 40 -18.98 -40.10 -45.68
CA GLY A 40 -18.63 -38.76 -46.15
C GLY A 40 -19.50 -37.67 -45.52
N GLN A 41 -20.83 -37.88 -45.49
CA GLN A 41 -21.76 -36.93 -44.87
C GLN A 41 -21.60 -36.85 -43.34
N ILE A 42 -21.28 -37.97 -42.69
CA ILE A 42 -21.00 -38.01 -41.25
C ILE A 42 -19.66 -37.35 -40.93
N ALA A 43 -18.61 -37.58 -41.72
CA ALA A 43 -17.32 -36.94 -41.52
C ALA A 43 -17.39 -35.42 -41.69
N ASP A 44 -18.10 -34.94 -42.71
CA ASP A 44 -18.33 -33.50 -42.91
C ASP A 44 -19.16 -32.90 -41.78
N ALA A 45 -20.20 -33.60 -41.30
CA ALA A 45 -20.98 -33.14 -40.16
C ALA A 45 -20.15 -33.08 -38.86
N ILE A 46 -19.26 -34.05 -38.65
CA ILE A 46 -18.34 -34.08 -37.50
C ILE A 46 -17.33 -32.94 -37.59
N ASN A 47 -16.71 -32.71 -38.74
CA ASN A 47 -15.75 -31.61 -38.92
C ASN A 47 -16.43 -30.25 -38.71
N ASN A 48 -17.62 -30.05 -39.23
CA ASN A 48 -18.38 -28.80 -39.08
C ASN A 48 -18.85 -28.58 -37.63
N LEU A 49 -19.18 -29.66 -36.91
CA LEU A 49 -19.47 -29.62 -35.47
C LEU A 49 -18.21 -29.31 -34.64
N GLN A 50 -17.08 -29.92 -34.98
CA GLN A 50 -15.81 -29.72 -34.29
C GLN A 50 -15.31 -28.29 -34.48
N GLU A 51 -15.39 -27.75 -35.69
CA GLU A 51 -15.00 -26.37 -36.02
C GLU A 51 -15.92 -25.35 -35.33
N ARG A 52 -17.24 -25.58 -35.32
CA ARG A 52 -18.18 -24.75 -34.53
C ARG A 52 -17.94 -24.84 -33.03
N MET A 53 -17.59 -26.02 -32.52
CA MET A 53 -17.29 -26.18 -31.10
C MET A 53 -15.99 -25.46 -30.75
N GLN A 54 -14.91 -25.61 -31.53
CA GLN A 54 -13.65 -24.90 -31.31
C GLN A 54 -13.83 -23.38 -31.36
N GLY A 55 -14.51 -22.84 -32.37
CA GLY A 55 -14.78 -21.40 -32.45
C GLY A 55 -15.62 -20.88 -31.27
N ARG A 56 -16.62 -21.64 -30.84
CA ARG A 56 -17.45 -21.26 -29.67
C ARG A 56 -16.70 -21.36 -28.35
N PHE A 57 -15.80 -22.34 -28.19
CA PHE A 57 -14.95 -22.47 -27.02
C PHE A 57 -13.96 -21.32 -26.92
N GLU A 58 -13.32 -20.93 -28.03
CA GLU A 58 -12.41 -19.79 -28.07
C GLU A 58 -13.12 -18.48 -27.74
N ASP A 59 -14.32 -18.24 -28.29
CA ASP A 59 -15.12 -17.05 -28.00
C ASP A 59 -15.57 -16.99 -26.54
N VAL A 60 -16.03 -18.11 -25.97
CA VAL A 60 -16.43 -18.19 -24.56
C VAL A 60 -15.22 -17.98 -23.64
N MET A 61 -14.08 -18.61 -23.95
CA MET A 61 -12.84 -18.42 -23.20
C MET A 61 -12.35 -16.97 -23.25
N MET A 62 -12.38 -16.32 -24.41
CA MET A 62 -12.00 -14.92 -24.56
C MET A 62 -12.93 -13.99 -23.78
N LYS A 63 -14.24 -14.24 -23.81
CA LYS A 63 -15.25 -13.44 -23.11
C LYS A 63 -15.12 -13.56 -21.59
N ASP A 64 -14.94 -14.76 -21.07
CA ASP A 64 -14.76 -14.99 -19.63
C ASP A 64 -13.40 -14.47 -19.12
N ARG A 65 -12.34 -14.65 -19.91
CA ARG A 65 -11.02 -14.08 -19.59
C ARG A 65 -11.08 -12.56 -19.52
N SER A 66 -11.84 -11.89 -20.40
CA SER A 66 -12.00 -10.43 -20.37
C SER A 66 -12.73 -9.93 -19.12
N LYS A 67 -13.78 -10.64 -18.66
CA LYS A 67 -14.53 -10.30 -17.45
C LYS A 67 -13.70 -10.54 -16.19
N TRP A 68 -12.98 -11.66 -16.15
CA TRP A 68 -12.07 -12.00 -15.06
C TRP A 68 -10.89 -11.02 -14.97
N LEU A 69 -10.28 -10.66 -16.11
CA LEU A 69 -9.22 -9.64 -16.16
C LEU A 69 -9.73 -8.27 -15.71
N LYS A 70 -10.95 -7.88 -16.09
CA LYS A 70 -11.57 -6.63 -15.60
C LYS A 70 -11.76 -6.68 -14.07
N GLY A 71 -12.27 -7.78 -13.54
CA GLY A 71 -12.41 -7.97 -12.08
C GLY A 71 -11.08 -7.96 -11.34
N LEU A 72 -10.05 -8.62 -11.89
CA LEU A 72 -8.71 -8.66 -11.32
C LEU A 72 -8.03 -7.29 -11.34
N ARG A 73 -8.15 -6.55 -12.45
CA ARG A 73 -7.62 -5.18 -12.57
C ARG A 73 -8.25 -4.24 -11.54
N TRP A 74 -9.56 -4.32 -11.33
CA TRP A 74 -10.24 -3.47 -10.35
C TRP A 74 -9.82 -3.82 -8.91
N LYS A 75 -9.70 -5.11 -8.58
CA LYS A 75 -9.16 -5.55 -7.27
C LYS A 75 -7.72 -5.09 -7.05
N LEU A 76 -6.88 -5.16 -8.07
CA LEU A 76 -5.50 -4.70 -8.01
C LEU A 76 -5.41 -3.18 -7.81
N LEU A 77 -6.29 -2.42 -8.47
CA LEU A 77 -6.43 -0.97 -8.25
C LEU A 77 -6.81 -0.63 -6.81
N ILE A 78 -7.81 -1.32 -6.25
CA ILE A 78 -8.20 -1.15 -4.85
C ILE A 78 -7.04 -1.49 -3.91
N PHE A 79 -6.33 -2.59 -4.16
CA PHE A 79 -5.18 -2.98 -3.36
C PHE A 79 -4.08 -1.92 -3.37
N LEU A 80 -3.74 -1.36 -4.55
CA LEU A 80 -2.76 -0.29 -4.65
C LEU A 80 -3.19 0.98 -3.89
N ILE A 81 -4.48 1.32 -3.94
CA ILE A 81 -5.02 2.46 -3.17
C ILE A 81 -4.87 2.21 -1.67
N ILE A 82 -5.20 1.01 -1.19
CA ILE A 82 -5.04 0.64 0.22
C ILE A 82 -3.56 0.71 0.64
N VAL A 83 -2.66 0.12 -0.15
CA VAL A 83 -1.21 0.16 0.13
C VAL A 83 -0.69 1.60 0.14
N GLY A 84 -1.18 2.45 -0.78
CA GLY A 84 -0.85 3.87 -0.80
C GLY A 84 -1.31 4.60 0.47
N MET A 85 -2.56 4.36 0.90
CA MET A 85 -3.08 4.92 2.15
C MET A 85 -2.30 4.44 3.37
N VAL A 86 -2.02 3.14 3.47
CA VAL A 86 -1.23 2.59 4.60
C VAL A 86 0.17 3.19 4.61
N SER A 87 0.82 3.31 3.45
CA SER A 87 2.14 3.94 3.33
C SER A 87 2.10 5.41 3.79
N ALA A 88 1.07 6.16 3.40
CA ALA A 88 0.90 7.55 3.83
C ALA A 88 0.68 7.67 5.35
N VAL A 89 -0.14 6.81 5.93
CA VAL A 89 -0.35 6.76 7.39
C VAL A 89 0.95 6.39 8.10
N LEU A 90 1.65 5.36 7.64
CA LEU A 90 2.94 4.97 8.20
C LEU A 90 3.97 6.11 8.11
N TYR A 91 3.96 6.86 7.01
CA TYR A 91 4.81 8.04 6.85
C TYR A 91 4.48 9.10 7.91
N GLU A 92 3.22 9.48 8.09
CA GLU A 92 2.81 10.43 9.13
C GLU A 92 3.21 9.98 10.54
N PHE A 93 3.15 8.67 10.82
CA PHE A 93 3.50 8.09 12.12
C PHE A 93 5.00 7.92 12.36
N LEU A 94 5.82 7.71 11.33
CA LEU A 94 7.24 7.35 11.48
C LEU A 94 8.19 8.47 11.05
N ALA A 95 7.79 9.31 10.11
CA ALA A 95 8.63 10.38 9.61
C ALA A 95 8.73 11.52 10.64
N PRO A 96 9.95 12.05 10.87
CA PRO A 96 10.15 13.18 11.77
C PRO A 96 9.53 14.46 11.18
N GLY A 97 9.03 15.33 12.05
CA GLY A 97 8.54 16.66 11.64
C GLY A 97 7.17 16.67 10.95
N THR A 98 6.46 15.55 10.90
CA THR A 98 5.10 15.49 10.35
C THR A 98 4.11 16.18 11.28
N TRP A 99 2.95 16.56 10.73
CA TRP A 99 1.89 17.19 11.53
C TRP A 99 1.47 16.30 12.71
N TYR A 100 1.40 14.98 12.50
CA TYR A 100 1.06 14.03 13.54
C TYR A 100 2.10 14.00 14.68
N GLN A 101 3.41 14.07 14.39
CA GLN A 101 4.44 14.14 15.44
C GLN A 101 4.31 15.39 16.30
N TYR A 102 4.07 16.55 15.69
CA TYR A 102 3.83 17.79 16.43
C TYR A 102 2.61 17.68 17.35
N GLN A 103 1.53 17.04 16.91
CA GLN A 103 0.35 16.79 17.73
C GLN A 103 0.63 15.83 18.89
N LEU A 104 1.42 14.77 18.63
CA LEU A 104 1.82 13.82 19.66
C LEU A 104 2.66 14.51 20.75
N CYS A 105 3.59 15.39 20.35
CA CYS A 105 4.40 16.19 21.25
C CYS A 105 3.59 17.16 22.11
N LYS A 106 2.52 17.74 21.55
CA LYS A 106 1.59 18.62 22.30
C LYS A 106 0.67 17.86 23.25
N ARG A 107 0.67 16.52 23.22
CA ARG A 107 -0.30 15.73 24.00
C ARG A 107 -0.09 15.93 25.50
N GLY A 108 -1.06 16.63 26.09
CA GLY A 108 -1.14 16.99 27.50
C GLY A 108 -0.07 17.98 27.96
N SER A 109 0.35 18.84 27.02
CA SER A 109 0.85 20.17 27.37
C SER A 109 -0.27 20.98 28.03
N ILE A 110 0.13 22.05 28.71
CA ILE A 110 -0.82 23.06 29.17
C ILE A 110 -1.26 23.87 27.94
N LYS A 111 -2.57 24.08 27.78
CA LYS A 111 -3.12 24.78 26.62
C LYS A 111 -2.80 26.26 26.70
N ASP A 112 -2.51 26.88 25.55
CA ASP A 112 -2.18 28.31 25.41
C ASP A 112 -0.91 28.77 26.15
N HIS A 113 -0.14 27.79 26.63
CA HIS A 113 1.11 28.01 27.34
C HIS A 113 2.30 27.67 26.44
N THR A 114 2.96 28.71 25.92
CA THR A 114 4.04 28.58 24.93
C THR A 114 5.14 29.57 25.24
N ALA A 115 6.39 29.18 24.99
CA ALA A 115 7.50 30.10 25.06
C ALA A 115 8.40 29.98 23.83
N SER A 116 9.08 31.05 23.46
CA SER A 116 10.13 31.00 22.46
C SER A 116 11.30 31.90 22.84
N PHE A 117 12.48 31.53 22.37
CA PHE A 117 13.67 32.35 22.51
C PHE A 117 14.61 32.09 21.33
N ALA A 118 15.34 33.11 20.93
CA ALA A 118 16.43 32.99 19.97
C ALA A 118 17.75 32.78 20.73
N PHE A 119 18.73 32.18 20.09
CA PHE A 119 20.08 32.15 20.64
C PHE A 119 21.14 32.11 19.55
N THR A 120 22.30 32.68 19.84
CA THR A 120 23.45 32.59 18.93
C THR A 120 24.12 31.23 19.11
N SER A 121 24.07 30.42 18.05
CA SER A 121 24.75 29.12 18.00
C SER A 121 26.24 29.27 17.65
N HIS A 122 27.03 28.20 17.83
CA HIS A 122 28.47 28.20 17.54
C HIS A 122 28.83 28.57 16.10
N ASP A 123 27.91 28.40 15.16
CA ASP A 123 28.09 28.72 13.73
C ASP A 123 27.57 30.13 13.37
N TYR A 124 27.35 31.01 14.37
CA TYR A 124 26.78 32.36 14.20
C TYR A 124 25.39 32.38 13.56
N GLN A 125 24.67 31.27 13.62
CA GLN A 125 23.25 31.21 13.26
C GLN A 125 22.41 31.52 14.49
N ASN A 126 21.27 32.19 14.27
CA ASN A 126 20.32 32.60 15.31
C ASN A 126 19.01 31.80 15.20
N PRO A 127 19.01 30.48 15.49
CA PRO A 127 17.78 29.70 15.52
C PRO A 127 16.84 30.20 16.63
N THR A 128 15.55 30.10 16.36
CA THR A 128 14.49 30.33 17.35
C THR A 128 13.97 28.99 17.83
N ILE A 129 13.92 28.80 19.15
CA ILE A 129 13.37 27.60 19.79
C ILE A 129 11.92 27.88 20.16
N ASN A 130 11.04 26.93 19.83
CA ASN A 130 9.64 26.95 20.24
C ASN A 130 9.41 25.92 21.34
N GLY A 131 8.83 26.36 22.44
CA GLY A 131 8.53 25.57 23.62
C GLY A 131 7.05 25.45 23.90
N ILE A 132 6.65 24.27 24.37
CA ILE A 132 5.31 23.99 24.89
C ILE A 132 5.41 23.62 26.37
N GLU A 133 4.53 24.20 27.20
CA GLU A 133 4.64 24.05 28.65
C GLU A 133 4.05 22.74 29.16
N PHE A 134 4.72 22.18 30.17
CA PHE A 134 4.29 21.00 30.90
C PHE A 134 4.55 21.17 32.40
N THR A 135 3.83 20.42 33.21
CA THR A 135 4.19 20.27 34.62
C THR A 135 5.51 19.50 34.75
N TRP A 136 6.31 19.83 35.77
CA TRP A 136 7.60 19.16 35.99
C TRP A 136 7.49 17.64 36.08
N GLN A 137 6.48 17.13 36.79
CA GLN A 137 6.21 15.69 36.91
C GLN A 137 6.05 15.02 35.54
N ARG A 138 5.41 15.71 34.60
CA ARG A 138 5.18 15.21 33.25
C ARG A 138 6.44 15.26 32.41
N VAL A 139 7.20 16.35 32.48
CA VAL A 139 8.52 16.47 31.83
C VAL A 139 9.44 15.35 32.29
N LYS A 140 9.51 15.11 33.61
CA LYS A 140 10.32 14.05 34.22
C LYS A 140 9.97 12.68 33.64
N LYS A 141 8.67 12.38 33.50
CA LYS A 141 8.19 11.12 32.92
C LYS A 141 8.44 11.01 31.41
N ILE A 142 8.34 12.10 30.66
CA ILE A 142 8.53 12.10 29.20
C ILE A 142 10.01 11.86 28.85
N LEU A 143 10.91 12.44 29.63
CA LEU A 143 12.35 12.44 29.37
C LEU A 143 13.14 11.43 30.21
N ASP A 144 12.46 10.59 31.00
CA ASP A 144 13.07 9.58 31.88
C ASP A 144 14.13 10.19 32.83
N LEU A 145 13.81 11.35 33.42
CA LEU A 145 14.73 12.14 34.23
C LEU A 145 14.71 11.72 35.71
N ASP A 146 14.84 10.42 35.97
CA ASP A 146 14.87 9.89 37.33
C ASP A 146 16.10 10.39 38.10
N GLY A 147 15.86 10.92 39.30
CA GLY A 147 16.88 11.59 40.13
C GLY A 147 17.16 13.06 39.78
N CYS A 148 16.48 13.65 38.79
CA CYS A 148 16.54 15.09 38.55
C CYS A 148 15.56 15.85 39.45
N GLU A 149 16.08 16.86 40.14
CA GLU A 149 15.28 17.82 40.89
C GLU A 149 14.81 18.98 39.98
N PRO A 150 13.64 19.57 40.27
CA PRO A 150 13.21 20.80 39.61
C PRO A 150 14.21 21.93 39.84
N TYR A 151 14.15 22.96 38.99
CA TYR A 151 14.97 24.14 39.19
C TYR A 151 14.59 24.81 40.52
N ASN A 152 15.58 25.13 41.35
CA ASN A 152 15.40 25.63 42.72
C ASN A 152 15.08 27.14 42.73
N ALA A 153 13.95 27.51 42.12
CA ALA A 153 13.39 28.85 42.17
C ALA A 153 11.85 28.78 42.07
N GLU A 154 11.18 29.69 42.77
CA GLU A 154 9.73 29.83 42.68
C GLU A 154 9.31 30.46 41.35
N GLY A 155 8.12 30.10 40.86
CA GLY A 155 7.55 30.67 39.63
C GLY A 155 8.26 30.24 38.34
N VAL A 156 8.87 29.06 38.33
CA VAL A 156 9.58 28.52 37.16
C VAL A 156 8.67 27.59 36.37
N HIS A 157 8.63 27.81 35.06
CA HIS A 157 7.81 27.07 34.12
C HIS A 157 8.68 26.20 33.21
N TYR A 158 8.24 24.98 32.95
CA TYR A 158 9.03 23.97 32.23
C TYR A 158 8.46 23.74 30.82
N TYR A 159 9.33 23.84 29.83
CA TYR A 159 8.98 23.76 28.42
C TYR A 159 9.77 22.65 27.74
N LEU A 160 9.10 21.90 26.88
CA LEU A 160 9.74 20.99 25.95
C LEU A 160 9.96 21.71 24.62
N ASN A 161 11.16 21.56 24.06
CA ASN A 161 11.48 22.05 22.72
C ASN A 161 10.64 21.25 21.71
N LEU A 162 9.67 21.94 21.10
CA LEU A 162 8.67 21.34 20.23
C LEU A 162 9.31 20.76 18.98
N ASP A 163 10.26 21.48 18.38
CA ASP A 163 10.96 21.05 17.17
C ASP A 163 11.85 19.84 17.46
N ARG A 164 12.56 19.84 18.60
CA ARG A 164 13.36 18.66 19.03
C ARG A 164 12.49 17.46 19.39
N CYS A 165 11.27 17.69 19.89
CA CYS A 165 10.31 16.61 20.13
C CYS A 165 9.78 16.02 18.82
N ALA A 166 9.36 16.86 17.86
CA ALA A 166 8.71 16.39 16.63
C ALA A 166 9.65 15.68 15.66
N TYR A 167 10.92 16.07 15.64
CA TYR A 167 11.92 15.46 14.77
C TYR A 167 12.85 14.46 15.49
N GLY A 168 12.95 14.53 16.82
CA GLY A 168 13.90 13.74 17.61
C GLY A 168 15.36 14.13 17.38
N GLU A 169 16.28 13.21 17.71
CA GLU A 169 17.72 13.35 17.42
C GLU A 169 18.09 12.86 16.00
N ARG A 170 17.08 12.62 15.16
CA ARG A 170 17.29 12.03 13.83
C ARG A 170 17.80 13.11 12.90
N ILE A 171 18.97 12.85 12.31
CA ILE A 171 19.60 13.72 11.32
C ILE A 171 18.65 13.81 10.12
N VAL A 172 18.09 15.01 9.91
CA VAL A 172 17.37 15.32 8.67
C VAL A 172 18.43 15.46 7.58
N LEU A 173 18.30 14.69 6.50
CA LEU A 173 19.10 14.88 5.30
C LEU A 173 18.97 16.36 4.88
N ASP A 174 20.08 17.06 4.67
CA ASP A 174 20.20 18.50 4.40
C ASP A 174 20.10 19.49 5.59
N HIS A 175 19.98 19.04 6.84
CA HIS A 175 20.00 19.92 8.05
C HIS A 175 18.94 21.05 8.04
N ILE A 176 17.84 20.87 7.30
CA ILE A 176 16.73 21.81 7.23
C ILE A 176 15.46 21.10 7.72
N PRO A 177 14.84 21.53 8.83
CA PRO A 177 15.22 22.65 9.68
C PRO A 177 16.44 22.33 10.57
N GLN A 178 17.19 23.36 10.95
CA GLN A 178 18.31 23.22 11.89
C GLN A 178 17.76 23.10 13.31
N ILE A 179 17.59 21.86 13.76
CA ILE A 179 17.04 21.57 15.08
C ILE A 179 18.15 21.76 16.11
N ARG A 180 18.09 22.87 16.84
CA ARG A 180 19.08 23.22 17.85
C ARG A 180 18.43 23.51 19.20
N GLY A 181 19.29 23.71 20.19
CA GLY A 181 18.87 24.02 21.56
C GLY A 181 18.69 22.79 22.44
N PRO A 182 18.31 23.01 23.70
CA PRO A 182 18.10 21.95 24.67
C PRO A 182 16.78 21.22 24.41
N GLN A 183 16.68 19.98 24.89
CA GLN A 183 15.44 19.18 24.81
C GLN A 183 14.35 19.70 25.76
N VAL A 184 14.78 20.11 26.95
CA VAL A 184 13.96 20.76 27.97
C VAL A 184 14.63 22.04 28.40
N PHE A 185 13.83 23.07 28.60
CA PHE A 185 14.27 24.31 29.21
C PHE A 185 13.23 24.82 30.20
N ALA A 186 13.68 25.65 31.11
CA ALA A 186 12.87 26.31 32.11
C ALA A 186 12.97 27.82 31.92
N ILE A 187 11.88 28.53 32.16
CA ILE A 187 11.83 29.99 32.11
C ILE A 187 11.25 30.49 33.42
N ASN A 188 11.83 31.58 33.94
CA ASN A 188 11.29 32.26 35.12
C ASN A 188 9.95 32.96 34.82
N SER A 189 9.18 33.28 35.85
CA SER A 189 7.87 33.95 35.72
C SER A 189 7.97 35.28 34.96
N THR A 190 9.06 36.02 35.13
CA THR A 190 9.32 37.30 34.45
C THR A 190 9.79 37.17 33.00
N CYS A 191 9.96 35.95 32.49
CA CYS A 191 10.35 35.64 31.11
C CYS A 191 11.62 36.35 30.63
N SER A 192 12.58 36.47 31.55
CA SER A 192 13.86 37.14 31.35
C SER A 192 15.05 36.17 31.41
N GLY A 193 14.88 35.00 32.03
CA GLY A 193 15.93 34.00 32.19
C GLY A 193 15.50 32.65 31.66
N VAL A 194 16.30 32.09 30.77
CA VAL A 194 16.15 30.72 30.26
C VAL A 194 17.21 29.83 30.93
N PHE A 195 16.80 28.66 31.38
CA PHE A 195 17.66 27.65 31.98
C PHE A 195 17.52 26.35 31.23
N TYR A 196 18.60 25.61 31.05
CA TYR A 196 18.58 24.30 30.41
C TYR A 196 19.13 23.23 31.34
N LEU A 197 18.63 22.02 31.16
CA LEU A 197 19.08 20.86 31.91
C LEU A 197 20.26 20.19 31.19
N ASN A 198 21.39 20.05 31.88
CA ASN A 198 22.57 19.35 31.38
C ASN A 198 23.12 18.43 32.48
N LYS A 199 23.19 17.11 32.20
CA LYS A 199 23.67 16.09 33.16
C LYS A 199 23.07 16.25 34.56
N ASN A 200 21.75 16.39 34.62
CA ASN A 200 20.95 16.54 35.84
C ASN A 200 21.20 17.83 36.64
N LYS A 201 21.86 18.82 36.04
CA LYS A 201 22.06 20.15 36.63
C LYS A 201 21.48 21.21 35.71
N TRP A 202 20.81 22.19 36.31
CA TRP A 202 20.28 23.34 35.61
C TRP A 202 21.37 24.40 35.45
N SER A 203 21.54 24.88 34.23
CA SER A 203 22.48 25.94 33.88
C SER A 203 21.76 27.09 33.16
N PRO A 204 22.18 28.35 33.36
CA PRO A 204 21.61 29.48 32.64
C PRO A 204 22.01 29.44 31.16
N TYR A 205 21.07 29.79 30.29
CA TYR A 205 21.29 29.91 28.85
C TYR A 205 21.72 31.34 28.52
N THR A 206 23.01 31.64 28.62
CA THR A 206 23.54 33.02 28.57
C THR A 206 23.39 33.72 27.21
N SER A 207 23.27 32.97 26.12
CA SER A 207 23.07 33.50 24.76
C SER A 207 21.60 33.61 24.36
N ALA A 208 20.67 33.41 25.29
CA ALA A 208 19.24 33.52 25.00
C ALA A 208 18.84 34.99 24.82
N GLU A 209 18.18 35.28 23.70
CA GLU A 209 17.70 36.60 23.29
C GLU A 209 16.24 36.49 22.84
N HIS A 210 15.54 37.64 22.78
CA HIS A 210 14.14 37.73 22.32
C HIS A 210 13.21 36.72 23.01
N ILE A 211 13.36 36.57 24.34
CA ILE A 211 12.57 35.63 25.12
C ILE A 211 11.12 36.10 25.15
N THR A 212 10.20 35.23 24.74
CA THR A 212 8.77 35.43 24.84
C THR A 212 8.14 34.23 25.54
N CYS A 213 7.15 34.50 26.38
CA CYS A 213 6.38 33.49 27.07
C CYS A 213 4.90 33.88 27.03
N LYS A 214 4.02 32.89 27.03
CA LYS A 214 2.58 33.04 27.13
C LYS A 214 2.06 31.93 28.03
N PRO A 215 1.15 32.21 28.97
CA PRO A 215 0.82 33.55 29.46
C PRO A 215 2.04 34.22 30.13
N THR A 216 2.06 35.55 30.16
CA THR A 216 3.00 36.28 31.03
C THR A 216 2.59 36.05 32.48
N TYR A 217 3.44 35.39 33.24
CA TYR A 217 3.21 35.15 34.66
C TYR A 217 3.53 36.43 35.44
N ILE A 218 2.48 37.09 35.93
CA ILE A 218 2.56 38.32 36.74
C ILE A 218 2.63 37.91 38.21
#